data_AF-A0A956YT02-F1
#
_entry.id   AF-A0A956YT02-F1
#
_cell.length_a   1.000
_cell.length_b   1.000
_cell.length_c   1.000
_cell.angle_alpha   90.00
_cell.angle_beta   90.00
_cell.angle_gamma   90.00
#
_symmetry.space_group_name_H-M   'P 1'
#
loop_
_entity.id
_entity.type
_entity.pdbx_description
1 polymer ?
#
loop_
_entity_poly.entity_id
_entity_poly.type
_entity_poly.pdbx_seq_one_letter_code
_entity_poly.pdbx_strand_id
1 'polypeptide(L)'
;MLAFGIVSLAGLLIDFLCLVLAGSAISSEIVAGRWTLLRLTTLSSKSIVSAKHASVRLRYWPWLHVLAGMRCGVVVLLALWNLDTLRYSSALDVFLIIGLFILAAVPYVIEPFWRTQAMTSVGLFFSALNRSTALTVLTAVFGLFALWLVQAVIVGSVLFIELRAWISLYDNLPEVRSMWPTFIFTSLLIISFWLLNYGFYDQLERRSRRRILRRLAMSDV
;
A
#
# COMPACT_ATOMS: atom_id res chain seq x y z
N MET A 1 12.49 -2.49 -17.52
CA MET A 1 13.19 -2.22 -16.25
C MET A 1 13.09 -0.75 -15.82
N LEU A 2 13.54 0.22 -16.63
CA LEU A 2 13.52 1.66 -16.25
C LEU A 2 12.13 2.18 -15.87
N ALA A 3 11.08 1.88 -16.64
CA ALA A 3 9.71 2.32 -16.34
C ALA A 3 9.21 1.84 -14.97
N PHE A 4 9.54 0.60 -14.60
CA PHE A 4 9.17 0.04 -13.29
C PHE A 4 9.89 0.77 -12.14
N GLY A 5 11.18 1.08 -12.32
CA GLY A 5 11.96 1.86 -11.36
C GLY A 5 11.38 3.26 -11.13
N ILE A 6 11.04 3.96 -12.22
CA ILE A 6 10.45 5.31 -12.16
C ILE A 6 9.10 5.28 -11.43
N VAL A 7 8.22 4.34 -11.76
CA VAL A 7 6.90 4.20 -11.11
C VAL A 7 7.04 3.82 -9.63
N SER A 8 8.02 3.00 -9.27
CA SER A 8 8.30 2.65 -7.88
C SER A 8 8.79 3.85 -7.07
N LEU A 9 9.68 4.66 -7.65
CA LEU A 9 10.19 5.88 -7.03
C LEU A 9 9.09 6.94 -6.90
N ALA A 10 8.21 7.07 -7.88
CA ALA A 10 7.03 7.93 -7.78
C ALA A 10 6.08 7.49 -6.65
N GLY A 11 5.89 6.18 -6.47
CA GLY A 11 5.13 5.62 -5.33
C GLY A 11 5.73 5.99 -3.98
N LEU A 12 7.05 5.83 -3.84
CA LEU A 12 7.79 6.24 -2.64
C LEU A 12 7.62 7.73 -2.32
N LEU A 13 7.71 8.58 -3.34
CA LEU A 13 7.53 10.02 -3.19
C LEU A 13 6.11 10.36 -2.72
N ILE A 14 5.09 9.70 -3.27
CA ILE A 14 3.70 9.88 -2.87
C ILE A 14 3.48 9.45 -1.41
N ASP A 15 4.06 8.34 -0.96
CA ASP A 15 3.96 7.92 0.44
C ASP A 15 4.59 8.93 1.39
N PHE A 16 5.77 9.43 1.03
CA PHE A 16 6.46 10.45 1.82
C PHE A 16 5.63 11.73 1.93
N LEU A 17 5.09 12.21 0.80
CA LEU A 17 4.20 13.37 0.79
C LEU A 17 2.94 13.14 1.63
N CYS A 18 2.34 11.96 1.53
CA CYS A 18 1.19 11.56 2.35
C CYS A 18 1.50 11.63 3.84
N LEU A 19 2.65 11.11 4.27
CA LEU A 19 3.08 11.15 5.67
C LEU A 19 3.33 12.57 6.17
N VAL A 20 4.02 13.40 5.39
CA VAL A 20 4.36 14.79 5.77
C VAL A 20 3.11 15.69 5.80
N LEU A 21 2.24 15.60 4.80
CA LEU A 21 1.00 16.39 4.74
C LEU A 21 0.04 16.00 5.87
N ALA A 22 -0.12 14.70 6.14
CA ALA A 22 -0.88 14.23 7.29
C ALA A 22 -0.22 14.65 8.61
N GLY A 23 1.11 14.59 8.67
CA GLY A 23 1.94 14.97 9.82
C GLY A 23 1.81 16.44 10.23
N SER A 24 1.58 17.35 9.29
CA SER A 24 1.41 18.78 9.58
C SER A 24 -0.03 19.18 9.90
N ALA A 25 -1.01 18.33 9.57
CA ALA A 25 -2.43 18.69 9.66
C ALA A 25 -2.96 18.86 11.10
N ILE A 26 -2.46 18.09 12.07
CA ILE A 26 -2.88 18.24 13.49
C ILE A 26 -1.90 19.17 14.24
N SER A 27 -0.60 18.95 14.07
CA SER A 27 0.44 19.73 14.76
C SER A 27 0.31 21.24 14.51
N SER A 28 0.06 21.67 13.26
CA SER A 28 -0.12 23.09 12.94
C SER A 28 -1.35 23.72 13.61
N GLU A 29 -2.40 22.96 13.88
CA GLU A 29 -3.58 23.46 14.59
C GLU A 29 -3.42 23.46 16.10
N ILE A 30 -2.64 22.53 16.64
CA ILE A 30 -2.25 22.54 18.05
C ILE A 30 -1.39 23.77 18.33
N VAL A 31 -0.37 24.01 17.51
CA VAL A 31 0.52 25.18 17.64
C VAL A 31 -0.27 26.50 17.48
N ALA A 32 -1.26 26.53 16.58
CA ALA A 32 -2.11 27.71 16.39
C ALA A 32 -3.23 27.86 17.44
N GLY A 33 -3.34 26.98 18.44
CA GLY A 33 -4.41 27.03 19.46
C GLY A 33 -5.82 26.70 18.93
N ARG A 34 -5.98 26.44 17.62
CA ARG A 34 -7.27 26.11 17.00
C ARG A 34 -7.84 24.78 17.48
N TRP A 35 -6.96 23.87 17.91
CA TRP A 35 -7.39 22.58 18.46
C TRP A 35 -8.28 22.76 19.70
N THR A 36 -7.98 23.74 20.56
CA THR A 36 -8.79 24.03 21.76
C THR A 36 -10.17 24.56 21.37
N LEU A 37 -10.26 25.38 20.31
CA LEU A 37 -11.56 25.86 19.81
C LEU A 37 -12.39 24.72 19.18
N LEU A 38 -11.75 23.83 18.42
CA LEU A 38 -12.43 22.65 17.86
C LEU A 38 -13.01 21.74 18.97
N ARG A 39 -12.36 21.68 20.13
CA ARG A 39 -12.86 20.93 21.30
C ARG A 39 -14.09 21.53 21.95
N LEU A 40 -14.30 22.84 21.84
CA LEU A 40 -15.50 23.51 22.36
C LEU A 40 -16.73 23.27 21.47
N THR A 41 -16.54 22.74 20.26
CA THR A 41 -17.64 22.36 19.39
C THR A 41 -18.29 21.05 19.87
N THR A 42 -19.56 20.84 19.55
CA THR A 42 -20.30 19.60 19.88
C THR A 42 -19.85 18.37 19.06
N LEU A 43 -18.80 18.51 18.24
CA LEU A 43 -18.31 17.45 17.39
C LEU A 43 -17.45 16.47 18.18
N SER A 44 -17.74 15.17 18.03
CA SER A 44 -16.92 14.13 18.64
C SER A 44 -15.51 14.10 18.04
N SER A 45 -14.49 13.85 18.87
CA SER A 45 -13.08 13.73 18.44
C SER A 45 -12.89 12.71 17.31
N LYS A 46 -13.73 11.66 17.27
CA LYS A 46 -13.75 10.67 16.18
C LYS A 46 -14.12 11.30 14.84
N SER A 47 -15.12 12.19 14.83
CA SER A 47 -15.59 12.89 13.63
C SER A 47 -14.57 13.92 13.15
N ILE A 48 -13.88 14.60 14.07
CA ILE A 48 -12.81 15.54 13.73
C ILE A 48 -11.64 14.79 13.07
N VAL A 49 -11.20 13.67 13.65
CA VAL A 49 -10.10 12.85 13.10
C VAL A 49 -10.48 12.24 11.75
N SER A 50 -11.71 11.72 11.58
CA SER A 50 -12.17 11.18 10.30
C SER A 50 -12.28 12.26 9.23
N ALA A 51 -12.78 13.45 9.58
CA ALA A 51 -12.85 14.59 8.67
C ALA A 51 -11.45 15.04 8.22
N LYS A 52 -10.46 15.08 9.13
CA LYS A 52 -9.07 15.37 8.76
C LYS A 52 -8.46 14.32 7.86
N HIS A 53 -8.68 13.04 8.18
CA HIS A 53 -8.22 11.95 7.32
C HIS A 53 -8.82 12.06 5.91
N ALA A 54 -10.13 12.35 5.81
CA ALA A 54 -10.79 12.56 4.52
C ALA A 54 -10.27 13.80 3.78
N SER A 55 -10.02 14.91 4.50
CA SER A 55 -9.48 16.14 3.92
C SER A 55 -8.08 15.93 3.33
N VAL A 56 -7.18 15.27 4.07
CA VAL A 56 -5.86 14.89 3.55
C VAL A 56 -6.02 13.98 2.33
N ARG A 57 -7.00 13.06 2.37
CA ARG A 57 -7.34 12.18 1.24
C ARG A 57 -7.75 12.86 -0.03
N LEU A 58 -8.57 13.88 0.06
CA LEU A 58 -8.96 14.65 -1.12
C LEU A 58 -7.77 15.40 -1.74
N ARG A 59 -6.78 15.83 -0.93
CA ARG A 59 -5.60 16.55 -1.44
C ARG A 59 -4.66 15.69 -2.27
N TYR A 60 -4.47 14.41 -1.92
CA TYR A 60 -3.60 13.51 -2.70
C TYR A 60 -4.32 12.74 -3.80
N TRP A 61 -5.65 12.84 -3.88
CA TRP A 61 -6.46 12.12 -4.85
C TRP A 61 -5.99 12.31 -6.31
N PRO A 62 -5.65 13.52 -6.79
CA PRO A 62 -5.18 13.70 -8.16
C PRO A 62 -3.86 12.95 -8.43
N TRP A 63 -2.91 12.99 -7.49
CA TRP A 63 -1.63 12.31 -7.61
C TRP A 63 -1.77 10.78 -7.64
N LEU A 64 -2.74 10.25 -6.90
CA LEU A 64 -3.08 8.83 -6.97
C LEU A 64 -3.62 8.42 -8.34
N HIS A 65 -4.43 9.26 -9.00
CA HIS A 65 -4.95 8.95 -10.34
C HIS A 65 -3.82 8.94 -11.37
N VAL A 66 -2.89 9.89 -11.27
CA VAL A 66 -1.70 9.93 -12.14
C VAL A 66 -0.86 8.66 -11.95
N LEU A 67 -0.58 8.27 -10.70
CA LEU A 67 0.19 7.06 -10.41
C LEU A 67 -0.53 5.79 -10.91
N ALA A 68 -1.84 5.69 -10.66
CA ALA A 68 -2.66 4.56 -11.14
C ALA A 68 -2.66 4.50 -12.68
N GLY A 69 -2.80 5.64 -13.36
CA GLY A 69 -2.71 5.74 -14.81
C GLY A 69 -1.33 5.31 -15.34
N MET A 70 -0.24 5.74 -14.70
CA MET A 70 1.11 5.28 -15.03
C MET A 70 1.27 3.76 -14.86
N ARG A 71 0.72 3.19 -13.78
CA ARG A 71 0.74 1.74 -13.53
C ARG A 71 -0.08 0.98 -14.59
N CYS A 72 -1.27 1.48 -14.95
CA CYS A 72 -2.05 0.94 -16.05
C CYS A 72 -1.27 0.99 -17.38
N GLY A 73 -0.56 2.09 -17.65
CA GLY A 73 0.32 2.21 -18.81
C GLY A 73 1.41 1.14 -18.84
N VAL A 74 2.08 0.90 -17.71
CA VAL A 74 3.09 -0.19 -17.60
C VAL A 74 2.46 -1.55 -17.86
N VAL A 75 1.27 -1.82 -17.30
CA VAL A 75 0.52 -3.06 -17.55
C VAL A 75 0.21 -3.21 -19.04
N VAL A 76 -0.34 -2.18 -19.70
CA VAL A 76 -0.64 -2.23 -21.14
C VAL A 76 0.63 -2.47 -21.97
N LEU A 77 1.73 -1.79 -21.66
CA LEU A 77 3.01 -2.00 -22.35
C LEU A 77 3.53 -3.43 -22.17
N LEU A 78 3.40 -4.01 -20.97
CA LEU A 78 3.76 -5.41 -20.73
C LEU A 78 2.85 -6.36 -21.50
N ALA A 79 1.55 -6.09 -21.60
CA ALA A 79 0.62 -6.90 -22.39
C ALA A 79 0.99 -6.86 -23.89
N LEU A 80 1.25 -5.66 -24.43
CA LEU A 80 1.66 -5.46 -25.82
C LEU A 80 3.00 -6.15 -26.12
N TRP A 81 3.96 -6.10 -25.19
CA TRP A 81 5.25 -6.77 -25.32
C TRP A 81 5.13 -8.30 -25.45
N ASN A 82 4.10 -8.90 -24.85
CA ASN A 82 3.89 -10.34 -24.87
C ASN A 82 2.98 -10.82 -26.01
N LEU A 83 2.54 -9.93 -26.92
CA LEU A 83 1.66 -10.31 -28.03
C LEU A 83 2.26 -11.37 -28.96
N ASP A 84 3.57 -11.30 -29.23
CA ASP A 84 4.25 -12.29 -30.07
C ASP A 84 4.25 -13.67 -29.41
N THR A 85 4.50 -13.75 -28.11
CA THR A 85 4.42 -15.00 -27.34
C THR A 85 3.00 -15.59 -27.41
N LEU A 86 1.98 -14.75 -27.27
CA LEU A 86 0.58 -15.18 -27.35
C LEU A 86 0.20 -15.69 -28.75
N ARG A 87 0.80 -15.14 -29.81
CA ARG A 87 0.51 -15.55 -31.20
C ARG A 87 0.91 -16.99 -31.51
N TYR A 88 1.98 -17.49 -30.90
CA TYR A 88 2.48 -18.86 -31.11
C TYR A 88 2.02 -19.87 -30.05
N SER A 89 1.23 -19.43 -29.07
CA SER A 89 0.75 -20.25 -27.97
C SER A 89 -0.56 -20.96 -28.32
N SER A 90 -0.86 -22.10 -27.67
CA SER A 90 -2.17 -22.73 -27.84
C SER A 90 -3.28 -21.87 -27.20
N ALA A 91 -4.53 -22.06 -27.62
CA ALA A 91 -5.66 -21.28 -27.08
C ALA A 91 -5.81 -21.43 -25.56
N LEU A 92 -5.52 -22.62 -25.03
CA LEU A 92 -5.52 -22.88 -23.59
C LEU A 92 -4.41 -22.09 -22.89
N ASP A 93 -3.21 -22.07 -23.45
CA ASP A 93 -2.07 -21.35 -22.89
C ASP A 93 -2.33 -19.84 -22.86
N VAL A 94 -2.90 -19.30 -23.95
CA VAL A 94 -3.31 -17.90 -24.04
C VAL A 94 -4.31 -17.56 -22.93
N PHE A 95 -5.31 -18.40 -22.70
CA PHE A 95 -6.29 -18.20 -21.63
C PHE A 95 -5.62 -18.18 -20.25
N LEU A 96 -4.73 -19.13 -19.96
CA LEU A 96 -4.01 -19.19 -18.68
C LEU A 96 -3.07 -18.00 -18.48
N ILE A 97 -2.33 -17.59 -19.51
CA ILE A 97 -1.42 -16.44 -19.46
C ILE A 97 -2.20 -15.16 -19.21
N ILE A 98 -3.31 -14.93 -19.93
CA ILE A 98 -4.17 -13.77 -19.72
C ILE A 98 -4.76 -13.78 -18.30
N GLY A 99 -5.20 -14.94 -17.82
CA GLY A 99 -5.72 -15.11 -16.46
C GLY A 99 -4.70 -14.71 -15.40
N LEU A 100 -3.48 -15.24 -15.47
CA LEU A 100 -2.38 -14.88 -14.57
C LEU A 100 -2.00 -13.40 -14.70
N PHE A 101 -2.00 -12.87 -15.92
CA PHE A 101 -1.68 -11.48 -16.18
C PHE A 101 -2.68 -10.53 -15.50
N ILE A 102 -3.98 -10.78 -15.66
CA ILE A 102 -5.03 -9.99 -14.99
C ILE A 102 -4.90 -10.12 -13.47
N LEU A 103 -4.70 -11.34 -12.98
CA LEU A 103 -4.48 -11.62 -11.55
C LEU A 103 -3.23 -10.94 -10.99
N ALA A 104 -2.21 -10.64 -11.80
CA ALA A 104 -1.04 -9.87 -11.38
C ALA A 104 -1.17 -8.36 -11.62
N ALA A 105 -2.03 -7.93 -12.56
CA ALA A 105 -2.18 -6.53 -12.97
C ALA A 105 -3.14 -5.72 -12.09
N VAL A 106 -4.26 -6.31 -11.68
CA VAL A 106 -5.23 -5.67 -10.77
C VAL A 106 -4.64 -5.25 -9.40
N PRO A 107 -3.79 -6.03 -8.68
CA PRO A 107 -3.22 -5.60 -7.41
C PRO A 107 -2.30 -4.44 -7.62
N TYR A 108 -1.47 -4.54 -8.65
CA TYR A 108 -0.44 -3.60 -8.96
C TYR A 108 -1.08 -2.24 -9.19
N VAL A 109 -2.23 -2.18 -9.86
CA VAL A 109 -2.95 -0.91 -10.05
C VAL A 109 -3.67 -0.45 -8.77
N ILE A 110 -4.27 -1.35 -7.98
CA ILE A 110 -5.06 -1.01 -6.79
C ILE A 110 -4.19 -0.69 -5.56
N GLU A 111 -2.98 -1.25 -5.48
CA GLU A 111 -2.10 -1.18 -4.30
C GLU A 111 -1.85 0.25 -3.80
N PRO A 112 -1.60 1.27 -4.65
CA PRO A 112 -1.40 2.63 -4.17
C PRO A 112 -2.57 3.17 -3.34
N PHE A 113 -3.80 2.73 -3.63
CA PHE A 113 -5.00 3.21 -2.96
C PHE A 113 -5.11 2.72 -1.52
N TRP A 114 -4.81 1.45 -1.24
CA TRP A 114 -4.81 0.95 0.14
C TRP A 114 -3.61 1.48 0.93
N ARG A 115 -2.49 1.69 0.24
CA ARG A 115 -1.21 2.04 0.85
C ARG A 115 -1.23 3.47 1.34
N THR A 116 -1.71 4.38 0.50
CA THR A 116 -1.88 5.79 0.87
C THR A 116 -2.84 5.99 2.04
N GLN A 117 -3.92 5.20 2.14
CA GLN A 117 -4.83 5.25 3.30
C GLN A 117 -4.15 4.87 4.62
N ALA A 118 -3.32 3.83 4.58
CA ALA A 118 -2.52 3.42 5.73
C ALA A 118 -1.48 4.50 6.08
N MET A 119 -0.74 5.01 5.09
CA MET A 119 0.26 6.06 5.27
C MET A 119 -0.34 7.35 5.83
N THR A 120 -1.53 7.74 5.41
CA THR A 120 -2.18 8.96 5.92
C THR A 120 -2.64 8.79 7.36
N SER A 121 -3.12 7.61 7.72
CA SER A 121 -3.44 7.29 9.12
C SER A 121 -2.19 7.27 10.01
N VAL A 122 -1.07 6.74 9.51
CA VAL A 122 0.23 6.76 10.22
C VAL A 122 0.76 8.20 10.36
N GLY A 123 0.67 9.01 9.32
CA GLY A 123 1.10 10.41 9.36
C GLY A 123 0.30 11.24 10.37
N LEU A 124 -1.02 11.04 10.43
CA LEU A 124 -1.85 11.66 11.48
C LEU A 124 -1.45 11.19 12.88
N PHE A 125 -1.06 9.92 13.03
CA PHE A 125 -0.57 9.40 14.30
C PHE A 125 0.73 10.08 14.72
N PHE A 126 1.70 10.26 13.82
CA PHE A 126 2.92 11.02 14.11
C PHE A 126 2.65 12.49 14.39
N SER A 127 1.68 13.11 13.69
CA SER A 127 1.22 14.48 13.95
C SER A 127 0.73 14.66 15.39
N ALA A 128 0.02 13.66 15.93
CA ALA A 128 -0.47 13.69 17.30
C ALA A 128 0.63 13.50 18.36
N LEU A 129 1.78 12.93 17.98
CA LEU A 129 2.92 12.73 18.89
C LEU A 129 3.88 13.92 18.92
N ASN A 130 4.05 14.60 17.79
CA ASN A 130 5.08 15.62 17.62
C ASN A 130 4.48 17.03 17.52
N ARG A 131 4.95 17.93 18.39
CA ARG A 131 4.59 19.37 18.31
C ARG A 131 5.47 20.15 17.33
N SER A 132 6.68 19.65 17.05
CA SER A 132 7.62 20.27 16.12
C SER A 132 7.47 19.71 14.71
N THR A 133 7.44 20.59 13.71
CA THR A 133 7.42 20.22 12.28
C THR A 133 8.68 19.43 11.89
N ALA A 134 9.85 19.80 12.40
CA ALA A 134 11.11 19.10 12.09
C ALA A 134 11.10 17.65 12.59
N LEU A 135 10.63 17.43 13.83
CA LEU A 135 10.46 16.07 14.37
C LEU A 135 9.41 15.27 13.60
N THR A 136 8.37 15.93 13.10
CA THR A 136 7.33 15.29 12.28
C THR A 136 7.92 14.79 10.95
N VAL A 137 8.72 15.59 10.26
CA VAL A 137 9.38 15.17 9.02
C VAL A 137 10.35 14.03 9.28
N LEU A 138 11.17 14.14 10.34
CA LEU A 138 12.13 13.09 10.70
C LEU A 138 11.43 11.75 11.02
N THR A 139 10.36 11.80 11.83
CA THR A 139 9.56 10.60 12.14
C THR A 139 8.81 10.04 10.92
N ALA A 140 8.39 10.90 9.97
CA ALA A 140 7.83 10.44 8.71
C ALA A 140 8.86 9.66 7.87
N VAL A 141 10.10 10.16 7.77
CA VAL A 141 11.20 9.46 7.06
C VAL A 141 11.48 8.10 7.71
N PHE A 142 11.75 8.07 9.02
CA PHE A 142 12.02 6.81 9.72
C PHE A 142 10.82 5.86 9.71
N GLY A 143 9.61 6.39 9.84
CA GLY A 143 8.38 5.62 9.74
C GLY A 143 8.21 4.98 8.36
N LEU A 144 8.51 5.70 7.28
CA LEU A 144 8.49 5.18 5.92
C LEU A 144 9.50 4.03 5.75
N PHE A 145 10.75 4.23 6.19
CA PHE A 145 11.78 3.19 6.15
C PHE A 145 11.40 1.95 6.98
N ALA A 146 10.87 2.15 8.19
CA ALA A 146 10.43 1.04 9.04
C ALA A 146 9.28 0.26 8.40
N LEU A 147 8.32 0.94 7.78
CA LEU A 147 7.22 0.29 7.07
C LEU A 147 7.70 -0.49 5.86
N TRP A 148 8.64 0.07 5.10
CA TRP A 148 9.29 -0.63 4.00
C TRP A 148 10.04 -1.88 4.44
N LEU A 149 10.81 -1.77 5.53
CA LEU A 149 11.56 -2.90 6.08
C LEU A 149 10.60 -4.01 6.53
N VAL A 150 9.54 -3.66 7.25
CA VAL A 150 8.51 -4.62 7.68
C VAL A 150 7.84 -5.27 6.46
N GLN A 151 7.45 -4.49 5.46
CA GLN A 151 6.84 -5.02 4.25
C GLN A 151 7.81 -5.97 3.50
N ALA A 152 9.07 -5.59 3.36
CA ALA A 152 10.10 -6.41 2.70
C ALA A 152 10.33 -7.73 3.44
N VAL A 153 10.36 -7.72 4.78
CA VAL A 153 10.47 -8.93 5.59
C VAL A 153 9.25 -9.83 5.41
N ILE A 154 8.04 -9.27 5.48
CA ILE A 154 6.82 -10.08 5.35
C ILE A 154 6.74 -10.68 3.94
N VAL A 155 6.88 -9.87 2.90
CA VAL A 155 6.86 -10.32 1.50
C VAL A 155 7.97 -11.34 1.23
N GLY A 156 9.20 -11.05 1.65
CA GLY A 156 10.34 -11.94 1.45
C GLY A 156 10.15 -13.29 2.14
N SER A 157 9.58 -13.30 3.35
CA SER A 157 9.30 -14.54 4.08
C SER A 157 8.26 -15.42 3.37
N VAL A 158 7.18 -14.82 2.84
CA VAL A 158 6.15 -15.57 2.12
C VAL A 158 6.67 -16.10 0.79
N LEU A 159 7.34 -15.25 0.00
CA LEU A 159 7.94 -15.69 -1.26
C LEU A 159 8.96 -16.81 -1.05
N PHE A 160 9.74 -16.76 0.03
CA PHE A 160 10.69 -17.82 0.36
C PHE A 160 9.99 -19.15 0.70
N ILE A 161 8.95 -19.11 1.53
CA ILE A 161 8.17 -20.31 1.90
C ILE A 161 7.51 -20.93 0.66
N GLU A 162 6.87 -20.11 -0.16
CA GLU A 162 6.17 -20.56 -1.37
C GLU A 162 7.16 -21.11 -2.41
N LEU A 163 8.28 -20.42 -2.66
CA LEU A 163 9.30 -20.92 -3.57
C LEU A 163 9.88 -22.27 -3.11
N ARG A 164 10.11 -22.44 -1.81
CA ARG A 164 10.56 -23.72 -1.25
C ARG A 164 9.52 -24.82 -1.43
N ALA A 165 8.24 -24.51 -1.20
CA ALA A 165 7.15 -25.44 -1.44
C ALA A 165 7.06 -25.84 -2.93
N TRP A 166 7.23 -24.88 -3.85
CA TRP A 166 7.24 -25.14 -5.29
C TRP A 166 8.36 -26.08 -5.70
N ILE A 167 9.60 -25.80 -5.28
CA ILE A 167 10.76 -26.64 -5.61
C ILE A 167 10.54 -28.06 -5.08
N SER A 168 10.05 -28.19 -3.84
CA SER A 168 9.75 -29.49 -3.25
C SER A 168 8.67 -30.26 -4.03
N LEU A 169 7.60 -29.60 -4.45
CA LEU A 169 6.55 -30.22 -5.27
C LEU A 169 7.09 -30.64 -6.65
N TYR A 170 7.90 -29.77 -7.27
CA TYR A 170 8.47 -30.00 -8.59
C TYR A 170 9.44 -31.19 -8.63
N ASP A 171 10.25 -31.35 -7.58
CA ASP A 171 11.25 -32.42 -7.48
C ASP A 171 10.62 -33.79 -7.18
N ASN A 172 9.56 -33.83 -6.38
CA ASN A 172 8.96 -35.08 -5.90
C ASN A 172 7.84 -35.62 -6.81
N LEU A 173 7.20 -34.79 -7.63
CA LEU A 173 6.04 -35.17 -8.43
C LEU A 173 6.26 -34.83 -9.91
N PRO A 174 6.70 -35.79 -10.75
CA PRO A 174 6.95 -35.52 -12.17
C PRO A 174 5.68 -35.08 -12.93
N GLU A 175 4.50 -35.46 -12.46
CA GLU A 175 3.20 -35.02 -13.00
C GLU A 175 2.93 -33.52 -12.81
N VAL A 176 3.58 -32.89 -11.81
CA VAL A 176 3.48 -31.44 -11.53
C VAL A 176 4.17 -30.59 -12.61
N ARG A 177 4.98 -31.21 -13.48
CA ARG A 177 5.59 -30.52 -14.64
C ARG A 177 4.59 -30.12 -15.72
N SER A 178 3.34 -30.58 -15.63
CA SER A 178 2.26 -30.12 -16.51
C SER A 178 1.90 -28.64 -16.23
N MET A 179 1.27 -27.96 -17.19
CA MET A 179 0.91 -26.54 -17.05
C MET A 179 -0.10 -26.25 -15.94
N TRP A 180 -1.02 -27.17 -15.67
CA TRP A 180 -2.12 -26.96 -14.73
C TRP A 180 -1.66 -26.76 -13.28
N PRO A 181 -0.84 -27.64 -12.68
CA PRO A 181 -0.30 -27.42 -11.34
C PRO A 181 0.52 -26.13 -11.22
N THR A 182 1.31 -25.81 -12.25
CA THR A 182 2.10 -24.56 -12.31
C THR A 182 1.21 -23.33 -12.28
N PHE A 183 0.12 -23.32 -13.08
CA PHE A 183 -0.86 -22.24 -13.10
C PHE A 183 -1.56 -22.07 -11.74
N ILE A 184 -2.03 -23.18 -11.13
CA ILE A 184 -2.71 -23.15 -9.83
C ILE A 184 -1.76 -22.61 -8.77
N PHE A 185 -0.53 -23.13 -8.71
CA PHE A 185 0.47 -22.69 -7.75
C PHE A 185 0.79 -21.20 -7.90
N THR A 186 1.02 -20.74 -9.12
CA THR A 186 1.31 -19.32 -9.40
C THR A 186 0.12 -18.44 -9.02
N SER A 187 -1.12 -18.88 -9.28
CA SER A 187 -2.32 -18.15 -8.89
C SER A 187 -2.44 -18.04 -7.37
N LEU A 188 -2.15 -19.11 -6.63
CA LEU A 188 -2.16 -19.12 -5.17
C LEU A 188 -1.10 -18.17 -4.60
N LEU A 189 0.12 -18.19 -5.15
CA LEU A 189 1.21 -17.27 -4.78
C LEU A 189 0.81 -15.81 -4.99
N ILE A 190 0.16 -15.52 -6.12
CA ILE A 190 -0.32 -14.17 -6.37
C ILE A 190 -1.40 -13.83 -5.33
N ILE A 191 -2.43 -14.64 -5.16
CA ILE A 191 -3.53 -14.35 -4.20
C ILE A 191 -3.02 -14.20 -2.75
N SER A 192 -2.10 -15.05 -2.30
CA SER A 192 -1.54 -14.98 -0.94
C SER A 192 -0.78 -13.66 -0.72
N PHE A 193 0.06 -13.27 -1.69
CA PHE A 193 0.80 -12.01 -1.68
C PHE A 193 -0.15 -10.81 -1.54
N TRP A 194 -1.27 -10.83 -2.26
CA TRP A 194 -2.27 -9.77 -2.17
C TRP A 194 -2.93 -9.69 -0.80
N LEU A 195 -3.48 -10.81 -0.33
CA LEU A 195 -4.23 -10.86 0.92
C LEU A 195 -3.35 -10.38 2.08
N LEU A 196 -2.08 -10.74 2.04
CA LEU A 196 -1.09 -10.33 3.02
C LEU A 196 -0.79 -8.83 2.96
N ASN A 197 -0.55 -8.26 1.78
CA ASN A 197 -0.27 -6.83 1.66
C ASN A 197 -1.49 -6.00 2.05
N TYR A 198 -2.67 -6.36 1.55
CA TYR A 198 -3.93 -5.72 1.92
C TYR A 198 -4.18 -5.80 3.43
N GLY A 199 -4.07 -6.99 4.01
CA GLY A 199 -4.27 -7.22 5.44
C GLY A 199 -3.28 -6.44 6.30
N PHE A 200 -2.03 -6.31 5.86
CA PHE A 200 -1.02 -5.49 6.53
C PHE A 200 -1.43 -4.01 6.56
N TYR A 201 -1.81 -3.44 5.41
CA TYR A 201 -2.21 -2.03 5.33
C TYR A 201 -3.51 -1.73 6.10
N ASP A 202 -4.53 -2.59 6.01
CA ASP A 202 -5.77 -2.44 6.77
C ASP A 202 -5.52 -2.52 8.28
N GLN A 203 -4.70 -3.46 8.75
CA GLN A 203 -4.34 -3.53 10.17
C GLN A 203 -3.56 -2.29 10.64
N LEU A 204 -2.63 -1.80 9.82
CA LEU A 204 -1.84 -0.60 10.13
C LEU A 204 -2.73 0.64 10.23
N GLU A 205 -3.68 0.81 9.31
CA GLU A 205 -4.67 1.89 9.31
C GLU A 205 -5.53 1.85 10.58
N ARG A 206 -6.14 0.68 10.88
CA ARG A 206 -7.00 0.49 12.06
C ARG A 206 -6.26 0.74 13.36
N ARG A 207 -5.03 0.22 13.51
CA ARG A 207 -4.22 0.41 14.73
C ARG A 207 -3.82 1.87 14.92
N SER A 208 -3.41 2.55 13.85
CA SER A 208 -3.00 3.96 13.90
C SER A 208 -4.18 4.85 14.31
N ARG A 209 -5.36 4.65 13.71
CA ARG A 209 -6.59 5.38 14.09
C ARG A 209 -6.99 5.17 15.55
N ARG A 210 -6.96 3.92 16.04
CA ARG A 210 -7.26 3.62 17.45
C ARG A 210 -6.28 4.32 18.41
N ARG A 211 -5.00 4.38 18.07
CA ARG A 211 -3.97 5.05 18.89
C ARG A 211 -4.16 6.57 18.92
N ILE A 212 -4.53 7.18 17.79
CA ILE A 212 -4.86 8.62 17.74
C ILE A 212 -6.01 8.93 18.70
N LEU A 213 -7.11 8.18 18.61
CA LEU A 213 -8.30 8.43 19.44
C LEU A 213 -7.98 8.29 20.94
N ARG A 214 -7.20 7.27 21.33
CA ARG A 214 -6.77 7.09 22.74
C ARG A 214 -5.91 8.26 23.21
N ARG A 215 -4.99 8.74 22.38
CA ARG A 215 -4.12 9.88 22.72
C ARG A 215 -4.92 11.16 22.91
N LEU A 216 -5.88 11.42 22.03
CA LEU A 216 -6.75 12.60 22.14
C LEU A 216 -7.60 12.54 23.42
N ALA A 217 -8.19 11.39 23.73
CA ALA A 217 -8.98 11.21 24.96
C ALA A 217 -8.15 11.43 26.25
N MET A 218 -6.87 11.04 26.28
CA MET A 218 -6.01 11.28 27.45
C MET A 218 -5.61 12.74 27.62
N SER A 219 -5.70 13.56 26.57
CA SER A 219 -5.40 15.00 26.65
C SER A 219 -6.63 15.85 27.00
N ASP A 220 -7.74 15.20 27.35
CA ASP A 220 -8.98 15.83 27.82
C ASP A 220 -9.06 15.81 29.38
N VAL A 221 -8.07 15.20 30.04
CA VAL A 221 -7.85 15.20 31.50
C VAL A 221 -6.71 16.15 31.83
#